data_AF-B3PN37-F1
#
_entry.id   AF-B3PN37-F1
#
_cell.length_a   1.000
_cell.length_b   1.000
_cell.length_c   1.000
_cell.angle_alpha   90.00
_cell.angle_beta   90.00
_cell.angle_gamma   90.00
#
_symmetry.space_group_name_H-M   'P 1'
#
loop_
_entity.id
_entity.type
_entity.pdbx_description
1 polymer ?
#
loop_
_entity_poly.entity_id
_entity_poly.type
_entity_poly.pdbx_seq_one_letter_code
_entity_poly.pdbx_strand_id
1 'polypeptide(L)'
;MKNRKKELAILKKASIRSLWFWIILIVATVLLLVVLSFLGATFRSKFNSSVGMFTNEIIINSLIGILSGLILIVISFILLNVFKKSSINDFFVYYCYLKSLNNKSKLVIVKDSRIVEFYNSDKALTKIEFINLLASIFNYTPNSLEFKNLINEVNADFAKHSFIDVDIEKIKKIATNRAISFDLVIPFLVNIILIIFVSIYNYDQQGTLRALARLFTNFISIIFTISISMFTYEMLMIKKIKNHNSFNDFFFLSFNNYQFKLLNSSLVKSN
;
A
#
# COMPACT_ATOMS: atom_id res chain seq x y z
N MET A 1 11.34 -2.32 28.11
CA MET A 1 10.20 -1.61 27.45
C MET A 1 10.55 -0.26 26.81
N LYS A 2 11.26 0.68 27.46
CA LYS A 2 11.63 1.98 26.84
C LYS A 2 12.66 1.83 25.71
N ASN A 3 13.62 0.91 25.83
CA ASN A 3 14.65 0.68 24.80
C ASN A 3 14.09 0.03 23.53
N ARG A 4 13.31 -1.05 23.66
CA ARG A 4 12.59 -1.66 22.53
C ARG A 4 11.79 -0.68 21.66
N LYS A 5 11.04 0.24 22.28
CA LYS A 5 10.28 1.26 21.52
C LYS A 5 11.22 2.20 20.75
N LYS A 6 12.37 2.57 21.32
CA LYS A 6 13.39 3.40 20.65
C LYS A 6 14.08 2.64 19.52
N GLU A 7 14.45 1.38 19.75
CA GLU A 7 15.07 0.48 18.76
C GLU A 7 14.14 0.28 17.55
N LEU A 8 12.87 -0.06 17.79
CA LEU A 8 11.89 -0.16 16.72
C LEU A 8 11.70 1.19 16.00
N ALA A 9 11.71 2.32 16.70
CA ALA A 9 11.64 3.64 16.06
C ALA A 9 12.85 3.91 15.13
N ILE A 10 14.05 3.48 15.51
CA ILE A 10 15.27 3.58 14.68
C ILE A 10 15.13 2.73 13.40
N LEU A 11 14.56 1.53 13.51
CA LEU A 11 14.31 0.64 12.37
C LEU A 11 13.23 1.21 11.43
N LYS A 12 12.20 1.86 11.98
CA LYS A 12 11.10 2.47 11.21
C LYS A 12 11.53 3.72 10.45
N LYS A 13 12.48 4.50 10.98
CA LYS A 13 12.88 5.78 10.40
C LYS A 13 13.50 5.56 9.01
N ALA A 14 12.98 6.24 8.00
CA ALA A 14 13.62 6.35 6.69
C ALA A 14 14.76 7.38 6.74
N SER A 15 15.69 7.34 5.79
CA SER A 15 16.77 8.34 5.72
C SER A 15 16.19 9.74 5.55
N ILE A 16 16.70 10.71 6.32
CA ILE A 16 16.15 12.08 6.43
C ILE A 16 16.10 12.80 5.08
N ARG A 17 17.12 12.59 4.21
CA ARG A 17 17.17 13.19 2.87
C ARG A 17 16.10 12.64 1.92
N SER A 18 15.76 11.35 2.03
CA SER A 18 14.70 10.77 1.23
C SER A 18 13.32 11.29 1.64
N LEU A 19 13.11 11.55 2.94
CA LEU A 19 11.82 11.94 3.48
C LEU A 19 11.32 13.30 2.95
N TRP A 20 12.21 14.29 2.81
CA TRP A 20 11.86 15.60 2.26
C TRP A 20 11.44 15.54 0.79
N PHE A 21 12.13 14.74 -0.04
CA PHE A 21 11.74 14.51 -1.42
C PHE A 21 10.31 13.95 -1.52
N TRP A 22 9.97 12.99 -0.66
CA TRP A 22 8.63 12.40 -0.63
C TRP A 22 7.54 13.38 -0.17
N ILE A 23 7.83 14.23 0.82
CA ILE A 23 6.90 15.29 1.24
C ILE A 23 6.63 16.24 0.07
N ILE A 24 7.67 16.71 -0.61
CA ILE A 24 7.54 17.62 -1.76
C ILE A 24 6.73 16.95 -2.87
N LEU A 25 7.01 15.68 -3.18
CA LEU A 25 6.28 14.93 -4.19
C LEU A 25 4.79 14.80 -3.85
N ILE A 26 4.45 14.48 -2.60
CA ILE A 26 3.06 14.42 -2.13
C ILE A 26 2.37 15.77 -2.29
N VAL A 27 3.02 16.86 -1.85
CA VAL A 27 2.46 18.22 -1.98
C VAL A 27 2.23 18.60 -3.44
N ALA A 28 3.22 18.36 -4.32
CA ALA A 28 3.10 18.62 -5.75
C ALA A 28 1.95 17.84 -6.38
N THR A 29 1.75 16.58 -5.94
CA THR A 29 0.68 15.76 -6.48
C THR A 29 -0.69 16.17 -5.97
N VAL A 30 -0.81 16.60 -4.72
CA VAL A 30 -2.06 17.18 -4.18
C VAL A 30 -2.42 18.45 -4.96
N LEU A 31 -1.45 19.33 -5.23
CA LEU A 31 -1.68 20.53 -6.04
C LEU A 31 -2.13 20.16 -7.46
N LEU A 32 -1.49 19.16 -8.09
CA LEU A 32 -1.88 18.69 -9.41
C LEU A 32 -3.31 18.15 -9.43
N LEU A 33 -3.72 17.38 -8.41
CA LEU A 33 -5.08 16.85 -8.29
C LEU A 33 -6.11 17.96 -8.08
N VAL A 34 -5.79 18.99 -7.30
CA VAL A 34 -6.64 20.18 -7.12
C VAL A 34 -6.81 20.91 -8.45
N VAL A 35 -5.73 21.12 -9.20
CA VAL A 35 -5.76 21.76 -10.53
C VAL A 35 -6.61 20.93 -11.50
N LEU A 36 -6.38 19.62 -11.59
CA LEU A 36 -7.17 18.73 -12.46
C LEU A 36 -8.66 18.75 -12.10
N SER A 37 -8.98 18.71 -10.81
CA SER A 37 -10.37 18.78 -10.33
C SER A 37 -11.03 20.12 -10.65
N PHE A 38 -10.28 21.22 -10.52
CA PHE A 38 -10.73 22.56 -10.89
C PHE A 38 -10.99 22.66 -12.40
N LEU A 39 -10.08 22.13 -13.23
CA LEU A 39 -10.26 22.09 -14.69
C LEU A 39 -11.52 21.29 -15.06
N GLY A 40 -11.73 20.11 -14.47
CA GLY A 40 -12.94 19.30 -14.71
C GLY A 40 -14.23 20.03 -14.32
N ALA A 41 -14.22 20.74 -13.18
CA ALA A 41 -15.39 21.49 -12.73
C ALA A 41 -15.72 22.69 -13.62
N THR A 42 -14.70 23.38 -14.15
CA THR A 42 -14.85 24.67 -14.86
C THR A 42 -14.94 24.55 -16.37
N PHE A 43 -14.35 23.54 -16.99
CA PHE A 43 -14.45 23.35 -18.44
C PHE A 43 -15.90 23.07 -18.86
N ARG A 44 -16.45 23.97 -19.68
CA ARG A 44 -17.76 23.83 -20.33
C ARG A 44 -17.55 23.66 -21.83
N SER A 45 -18.26 22.69 -22.41
CA SER A 45 -18.23 22.49 -23.86
C SER A 45 -19.24 23.38 -24.57
N LYS A 46 -18.91 23.85 -25.77
CA LYS A 46 -19.81 24.63 -26.64
C LYS A 46 -20.28 23.73 -27.79
N PHE A 47 -21.31 22.91 -27.55
CA PHE A 47 -21.98 22.13 -28.61
C PHE A 47 -23.37 22.69 -28.90
N ASN A 48 -23.84 22.62 -30.15
CA ASN A 48 -25.15 23.16 -30.51
C ASN A 48 -26.35 22.34 -29.99
N SER A 49 -26.14 21.10 -29.54
CA SER A 49 -27.20 20.24 -28.97
C SER A 49 -27.05 20.07 -27.46
N SER A 50 -28.18 20.15 -26.73
CA SER A 50 -28.23 19.99 -25.27
C SER A 50 -27.72 18.61 -24.82
N VAL A 51 -28.07 17.55 -25.55
CA VAL A 51 -27.60 16.17 -25.30
C VAL A 51 -26.11 16.02 -25.58
N GLY A 52 -25.61 16.66 -26.64
CA GLY A 52 -24.18 16.66 -27.00
C GLY A 52 -23.32 17.38 -25.96
N MET A 53 -23.82 18.49 -25.40
CA MET A 53 -23.16 19.18 -24.29
C MET A 53 -23.09 18.30 -23.04
N PHE A 54 -24.21 17.68 -22.64
CA PHE A 54 -24.29 16.84 -21.44
C PHE A 54 -23.34 15.64 -21.51
N THR A 55 -23.39 14.88 -22.61
CA THR A 55 -22.56 13.68 -22.82
C THR A 55 -21.08 14.02 -22.87
N ASN A 56 -20.71 15.11 -23.54
CA ASN A 56 -19.32 15.52 -23.62
C ASN A 56 -18.77 16.00 -22.26
N GLU A 57 -19.57 16.70 -21.45
CA GLU A 57 -19.18 17.07 -20.08
C GLU A 57 -18.93 15.83 -19.21
N ILE A 58 -19.74 14.77 -19.33
CA ILE A 58 -19.49 13.50 -18.63
C ILE A 58 -18.19 12.86 -19.09
N ILE A 59 -17.94 12.80 -20.40
CA ILE A 59 -16.73 12.17 -20.97
C ILE A 59 -15.48 12.90 -20.50
N ILE A 60 -15.43 14.23 -20.60
CA ILE A 60 -14.27 15.03 -20.17
C ILE A 60 -14.02 14.86 -18.66
N ASN A 61 -15.05 14.96 -17.83
CA ASN A 61 -14.89 14.77 -16.39
C ASN A 61 -14.46 13.35 -16.03
N SER A 62 -14.94 12.35 -16.77
CA SER A 62 -14.53 10.96 -16.57
C SER A 62 -13.07 10.74 -16.95
N LEU A 63 -12.60 11.32 -18.06
CA LEU A 63 -11.19 11.26 -18.47
C LEU A 63 -10.27 11.92 -17.43
N ILE A 64 -10.64 13.09 -16.93
CA ILE A 64 -9.90 13.79 -15.87
C ILE A 64 -9.88 12.93 -14.59
N GLY A 65 -10.98 12.28 -14.25
CA GLY A 65 -11.05 11.38 -13.10
C GLY A 65 -10.25 10.10 -13.25
N ILE A 66 -10.20 9.51 -14.45
CA ILE A 66 -9.34 8.36 -14.73
C ILE A 66 -7.86 8.76 -14.57
N LEU A 67 -7.44 9.88 -15.17
CA LEU A 67 -6.07 10.39 -15.03
C LEU A 67 -5.71 10.66 -13.57
N SER A 68 -6.61 11.29 -12.81
CA SER A 68 -6.45 11.56 -11.38
C SER A 68 -6.35 10.26 -10.57
N GLY A 69 -7.17 9.26 -10.90
CA GLY A 69 -7.14 7.93 -10.30
C GLY A 69 -5.82 7.20 -10.54
N LEU A 70 -5.29 7.24 -11.77
CA LEU A 70 -3.99 6.66 -12.11
C LEU A 70 -2.85 7.28 -11.31
N ILE A 71 -2.85 8.61 -11.16
CA ILE A 71 -1.87 9.32 -10.33
C ILE A 71 -1.98 8.85 -8.87
N LEU A 72 -3.19 8.77 -8.33
CA LEU A 72 -3.43 8.29 -6.96
C LEU A 72 -2.98 6.84 -6.74
N ILE A 73 -3.12 5.96 -7.74
CA ILE A 73 -2.63 4.58 -7.66
C ILE A 73 -1.11 4.57 -7.46
N VAL A 74 -0.35 5.34 -8.25
CA VAL A 74 1.12 5.41 -8.12
C VAL A 74 1.52 5.88 -6.73
N ILE A 75 0.85 6.90 -6.20
CA ILE A 75 1.08 7.39 -4.82
C ILE A 75 0.73 6.31 -3.80
N SER A 76 -0.38 5.58 -4.00
CA SER A 76 -0.83 4.55 -3.07
C SER A 76 0.22 3.46 -2.89
N PHE A 77 0.94 3.08 -3.95
CA PHE A 77 2.08 2.16 -3.84
C PHE A 77 3.27 2.75 -3.05
N ILE A 78 3.55 4.04 -3.19
CA ILE A 78 4.58 4.73 -2.39
C ILE A 78 4.17 4.74 -0.91
N LEU A 79 2.94 5.14 -0.61
CA LEU A 79 2.41 5.21 0.75
C LEU A 79 2.29 3.84 1.40
N LEU A 80 1.98 2.78 0.63
CA LEU A 80 1.94 1.41 1.12
C LEU A 80 3.27 1.00 1.74
N ASN A 81 4.39 1.32 1.08
CA ASN A 81 5.73 1.04 1.60
C ASN A 81 6.00 1.76 2.93
N VAL A 82 5.58 3.03 3.04
CA VAL A 82 5.73 3.83 4.27
C VAL A 82 4.84 3.28 5.39
N PHE A 83 3.58 3.00 5.10
CA PHE A 83 2.61 2.45 6.05
C PHE A 83 3.07 1.11 6.61
N LYS A 84 3.58 0.23 5.75
CA LYS A 84 4.11 -1.08 6.16
C LYS A 84 5.32 -0.94 7.08
N LYS A 85 6.28 -0.07 6.73
CA LYS A 85 7.41 0.23 7.61
C LYS A 85 6.95 0.80 8.96
N SER A 86 5.94 1.67 8.98
CA SER A 86 5.36 2.23 10.20
C SER A 86 4.67 1.17 11.08
N SER A 87 4.08 0.15 10.46
CA SER A 87 3.31 -0.91 11.13
C SER A 87 4.16 -2.00 11.80
N ILE A 88 5.50 -1.94 11.67
CA ILE A 88 6.42 -2.91 12.25
C ILE A 88 6.37 -2.83 13.78
N ASN A 89 5.87 -3.84 14.47
CA ASN A 89 5.63 -3.76 15.91
C ASN A 89 6.57 -4.64 16.75
N ASP A 90 7.32 -5.51 16.10
CA ASP A 90 8.28 -6.42 16.72
C ASP A 90 9.42 -6.77 15.75
N PHE A 91 10.48 -7.42 16.24
CA PHE A 91 11.66 -7.72 15.42
C PHE A 91 11.39 -8.80 14.38
N PHE A 92 10.43 -9.70 14.64
CA PHE A 92 10.03 -10.72 13.68
C PHE A 92 9.35 -10.12 12.45
N VAL A 93 8.43 -9.17 12.64
CA VAL A 93 7.79 -8.43 11.54
C VAL A 93 8.84 -7.63 10.75
N TYR A 94 9.88 -7.11 11.41
CA TYR A 94 11.01 -6.47 10.73
C TYR A 94 11.81 -7.45 9.87
N TYR A 95 12.13 -8.64 10.40
CA TYR A 95 12.78 -9.71 9.64
C TYR A 95 11.99 -10.08 8.39
N CYS A 96 10.68 -10.30 8.53
CA CYS A 96 9.83 -10.65 7.40
C CYS A 96 9.72 -9.49 6.39
N TYR A 97 9.71 -8.25 6.87
CA TYR A 97 9.78 -7.06 6.02
C TYR A 97 11.05 -7.08 5.17
N LEU A 98 12.23 -7.24 5.78
CA LEU A 98 13.49 -7.33 5.06
C LEU A 98 13.46 -8.43 4.00
N LYS A 99 12.97 -9.62 4.36
CA LYS A 99 12.86 -10.74 3.43
C LYS A 99 11.96 -10.45 2.22
N SER A 100 10.86 -9.72 2.42
CA SER A 100 9.97 -9.32 1.32
C SER A 100 10.63 -8.30 0.36
N LEU A 101 11.62 -7.54 0.83
CA LEU A 101 12.37 -6.60 -0.02
C LEU A 101 13.25 -7.34 -1.03
N ASN A 102 13.84 -8.49 -0.65
CA ASN A 102 14.72 -9.28 -1.52
C ASN A 102 14.01 -9.68 -2.82
N ASN A 103 12.79 -10.24 -2.72
CA ASN A 103 12.06 -10.75 -3.88
C ASN A 103 11.51 -9.64 -4.81
N LYS A 104 11.43 -8.40 -4.33
CA LYS A 104 10.63 -7.32 -4.95
C LYS A 104 11.32 -5.96 -4.91
N SER A 105 12.66 -5.92 -4.83
CA SER A 105 13.46 -4.70 -4.68
C SER A 105 13.21 -3.62 -5.76
N LYS A 106 12.63 -4.01 -6.90
CA LYS A 106 12.18 -3.12 -7.99
C LYS A 106 10.93 -2.30 -7.67
N LEU A 107 10.07 -2.77 -6.76
CA LEU A 107 8.84 -2.07 -6.32
C LEU A 107 9.05 -1.20 -5.09
N VAL A 108 10.22 -1.30 -4.46
CA VAL A 108 10.60 -0.51 -3.29
C VAL A 108 11.27 0.76 -3.77
N ILE A 109 10.47 1.82 -3.90
CA ILE A 109 10.95 3.10 -4.41
C ILE A 109 11.81 3.83 -3.37
N VAL A 110 11.59 3.57 -2.08
CA VAL A 110 12.37 4.12 -0.96
C VAL A 110 13.36 3.09 -0.45
N LYS A 111 14.61 3.16 -0.92
CA LYS A 111 15.69 2.28 -0.45
C LYS A 111 16.36 2.86 0.80
N ASP A 112 16.53 2.02 1.82
CA ASP A 112 17.25 2.37 3.04
C ASP A 112 18.72 1.96 2.91
N SER A 113 19.62 2.93 3.05
CA SER A 113 21.06 2.73 2.83
C SER A 113 21.71 1.78 3.82
N ARG A 114 21.08 1.53 4.98
CA ARG A 114 21.60 0.62 6.02
C ARG A 114 21.39 -0.86 5.68
N ILE A 115 20.52 -1.16 4.72
CA ILE A 115 20.09 -2.51 4.36
C ILE A 115 20.21 -2.75 2.86
N VAL A 116 21.18 -2.10 2.19
CA VAL A 116 21.33 -2.14 0.73
C VAL A 116 21.55 -3.55 0.21
N GLU A 117 22.30 -4.36 0.96
CA GLU A 117 22.62 -5.74 0.63
C GLU A 117 21.37 -6.64 0.51
N PHE A 118 20.28 -6.28 1.20
CA PHE A 118 19.00 -6.99 1.13
C PHE A 118 18.24 -6.74 -0.16
N TYR A 119 18.48 -5.62 -0.85
CA TYR A 119 17.84 -5.41 -2.16
C TYR A 119 18.40 -6.32 -3.26
N ASN A 120 19.57 -6.93 -3.04
CA ASN A 120 20.35 -7.62 -4.06
C ASN A 120 20.69 -9.09 -3.71
N SER A 121 20.30 -9.59 -2.53
CA SER A 121 20.63 -10.94 -2.06
C SER A 121 19.38 -11.82 -1.94
N ASP A 122 19.38 -12.99 -2.58
CA ASP A 122 18.27 -13.96 -2.49
C ASP A 122 18.36 -14.88 -1.26
N LYS A 123 19.40 -14.74 -0.42
CA LYS A 123 19.62 -15.62 0.74
C LYS A 123 18.80 -15.15 1.94
N ALA A 124 18.05 -16.07 2.54
CA ALA A 124 17.37 -15.85 3.81
C ALA A 124 18.41 -15.84 4.95
N LEU A 125 18.33 -14.83 5.82
CA LEU A 125 19.18 -14.72 7.00
C LEU A 125 18.87 -15.83 8.00
N THR A 126 19.92 -16.34 8.64
CA THR A 126 19.75 -17.12 9.87
C THR A 126 19.39 -16.17 11.03
N LYS A 127 18.88 -16.73 12.13
CA LYS A 127 18.52 -15.91 13.29
C LYS A 127 19.74 -15.16 13.84
N ILE A 128 20.91 -15.80 13.83
CA ILE A 128 22.17 -15.21 14.30
C ILE A 128 22.61 -14.06 13.39
N GLU A 129 22.56 -14.25 12.07
CA GLU A 129 22.87 -13.19 11.10
C GLU A 129 21.92 -12.00 11.27
N PHE A 130 20.63 -12.25 11.52
CA PHE A 130 19.65 -11.20 11.78
C PHE A 130 19.93 -10.44 13.09
N ILE A 131 20.31 -11.13 14.16
CA ILE A 131 20.68 -10.50 15.44
C ILE A 131 21.93 -9.62 15.24
N ASN A 132 22.93 -10.11 14.51
CA ASN A 132 24.15 -9.36 14.22
C ASN A 132 23.87 -8.11 13.37
N LEU A 133 22.94 -8.18 12.42
CA LEU A 133 22.48 -7.03 11.66
C LEU A 133 21.79 -5.99 12.54
N LEU A 134 20.89 -6.42 13.43
CA LEU A 134 20.23 -5.49 14.36
C LEU A 134 21.25 -4.82 15.29
N ALA A 135 22.20 -5.60 15.81
CA ALA A 135 23.28 -5.10 16.65
C ALA A 135 24.14 -4.06 15.92
N SER A 136 24.47 -4.26 14.64
CA SER A 136 25.21 -3.28 13.84
C SER A 136 24.41 -2.00 13.60
N ILE A 137 23.11 -2.09 13.34
CA ILE A 137 22.23 -0.92 13.16
C ILE A 137 22.13 -0.10 14.46
N PHE A 138 22.17 -0.76 15.62
CA PHE A 138 22.10 -0.12 16.93
C PHE A 138 23.47 0.23 17.54
N ASN A 139 24.58 -0.14 16.88
CA ASN A 139 25.95 -0.02 17.38
C ASN A 139 26.17 -0.73 18.73
N TYR A 140 25.59 -1.92 18.91
CA TYR A 140 25.81 -2.76 20.09
C TYR A 140 27.03 -3.66 19.92
N THR A 141 27.82 -3.80 20.99
CA THR A 141 28.96 -4.72 21.01
C THR A 141 28.53 -6.10 21.50
N PRO A 142 29.15 -7.21 21.05
CA PRO A 142 28.74 -8.56 21.42
C PRO A 142 28.75 -8.85 22.93
N ASN A 143 29.60 -8.14 23.68
CA ASN A 143 29.75 -8.30 25.13
C ASN A 143 28.80 -7.42 25.94
N SER A 144 28.01 -6.56 25.30
CA SER A 144 27.16 -5.58 25.98
C SER A 144 25.90 -6.22 26.55
N LEU A 145 25.34 -5.61 27.60
CA LEU A 145 24.06 -6.06 28.19
C LEU A 145 22.92 -5.90 27.15
N GLU A 146 22.99 -4.86 26.34
CA GLU A 146 22.05 -4.54 25.27
C GLU A 146 22.03 -5.65 24.21
N PHE A 147 23.18 -6.20 23.83
CA PHE A 147 23.25 -7.31 22.88
C PHE A 147 22.62 -8.59 23.44
N LYS A 148 22.88 -8.93 24.71
CA LYS A 148 22.23 -10.07 25.38
C LYS A 148 20.71 -9.89 25.47
N ASN A 149 20.26 -8.68 25.76
CA ASN A 149 18.83 -8.36 25.79
C ASN A 149 18.20 -8.46 24.39
N LEU A 150 18.89 -7.99 23.35
CA LEU A 150 18.45 -8.10 21.96
C LEU A 150 18.27 -9.57 21.54
N ILE A 151 19.21 -10.45 21.90
CA ILE A 151 19.08 -11.89 21.64
C ILE A 151 17.79 -12.44 22.26
N ASN A 152 17.54 -12.12 23.53
CA ASN A 152 16.36 -12.60 24.26
C ASN A 152 15.06 -12.06 23.65
N GLU A 153 15.02 -10.77 23.29
CA GLU A 153 13.84 -10.15 22.67
C GLU A 153 13.56 -10.72 21.28
N VAL A 154 14.59 -10.92 20.45
CA VAL A 154 14.46 -11.54 19.12
C VAL A 154 13.98 -12.99 19.26
N ASN A 155 14.54 -13.76 20.19
CA ASN A 155 14.10 -15.13 20.43
C ASN A 155 12.64 -15.22 20.88
N ALA A 156 12.22 -14.34 21.79
CA ALA A 156 10.83 -14.28 22.25
C ALA A 156 9.87 -13.89 21.12
N ASP A 157 10.23 -12.91 20.29
CA ASP A 157 9.41 -12.48 19.16
C ASP A 157 9.32 -13.59 18.10
N PHE A 158 10.42 -14.28 17.77
CA PHE A 158 10.39 -15.40 16.84
C PHE A 158 9.56 -16.56 17.37
N ALA A 159 9.72 -16.93 18.64
CA ALA A 159 8.95 -18.00 19.28
C ALA A 159 7.43 -17.73 19.26
N LYS A 160 7.02 -16.46 19.41
CA LYS A 160 5.61 -16.05 19.36
C LYS A 160 4.97 -16.31 18.00
N HIS A 161 5.74 -16.22 16.92
CA HIS A 161 5.25 -16.33 15.55
C HIS A 161 5.63 -17.66 14.87
N SER A 162 6.38 -18.54 15.54
CA SER A 162 7.04 -19.70 14.91
C SER A 162 6.21 -20.97 14.73
N PHE A 163 4.91 -20.95 15.03
CA PHE A 163 4.13 -22.19 15.11
C PHE A 163 2.77 -22.12 14.40
N ILE A 164 2.60 -21.20 13.46
CA ILE A 164 1.36 -21.14 12.67
C ILE A 164 1.60 -21.87 11.35
N ASP A 165 1.13 -23.11 11.24
CA ASP A 165 1.00 -23.76 9.95
C ASP A 165 -0.06 -23.03 9.12
N VAL A 166 0.41 -22.46 8.03
CA VAL A 166 -0.37 -21.59 7.15
C VAL A 166 -1.02 -22.47 6.10
N ASP A 167 -2.33 -22.70 6.23
CA ASP A 167 -3.15 -23.27 5.17
C ASP A 167 -3.29 -22.26 4.02
N ILE A 168 -2.50 -22.46 2.97
CA ILE A 168 -2.42 -21.58 1.80
C ILE A 168 -3.77 -21.45 1.10
N GLU A 169 -4.54 -22.54 0.98
CA GLU A 169 -5.81 -22.53 0.26
C GLU A 169 -6.89 -21.76 1.03
N LYS A 170 -6.96 -21.97 2.36
CA LYS A 170 -7.83 -21.17 3.21
C LYS A 170 -7.52 -19.69 3.14
N ILE A 171 -6.23 -19.32 3.09
CA ILE A 171 -5.84 -17.91 3.03
C ILE A 171 -6.10 -17.29 1.67
N LYS A 172 -5.86 -18.02 0.56
CA LYS A 172 -6.27 -17.56 -0.77
C LYS A 172 -7.76 -17.23 -0.81
N LYS A 173 -8.60 -18.07 -0.22
CA LYS A 173 -10.05 -17.84 -0.15
C LYS A 173 -10.40 -16.59 0.65
N ILE A 174 -9.82 -16.41 1.83
CA ILE A 174 -10.04 -15.22 2.67
C ILE A 174 -9.56 -13.95 1.96
N ALA A 175 -8.36 -13.99 1.37
CA ALA A 175 -7.77 -12.86 0.64
C ALA A 175 -8.62 -12.48 -0.58
N THR A 176 -9.12 -13.46 -1.31
CA THR A 176 -10.01 -13.25 -2.46
C THR A 176 -11.32 -12.59 -2.02
N ASN A 177 -11.97 -13.11 -0.98
CA ASN A 177 -13.20 -12.52 -0.46
C ASN A 177 -12.99 -11.07 -0.02
N ARG A 178 -11.87 -10.77 0.64
CA ARG A 178 -11.54 -9.40 1.05
C ARG A 178 -11.30 -8.48 -0.14
N ALA A 179 -10.54 -8.92 -1.14
CA ALA A 179 -10.33 -8.14 -2.36
C ALA A 179 -11.67 -7.85 -3.06
N ILE A 180 -12.56 -8.85 -3.17
CA ILE A 180 -13.90 -8.64 -3.73
C ILE A 180 -14.71 -7.63 -2.90
N SER A 181 -14.76 -7.78 -1.58
CA SER A 181 -15.57 -6.90 -0.73
C SER A 181 -15.04 -5.46 -0.71
N PHE A 182 -13.74 -5.27 -0.48
CA PHE A 182 -13.13 -3.96 -0.29
C PHE A 182 -12.75 -3.25 -1.59
N ASP A 183 -12.34 -3.99 -2.63
CA ASP A 183 -11.90 -3.39 -3.89
C ASP A 183 -12.99 -3.41 -4.99
N LEU A 184 -14.09 -4.14 -4.81
CA LEU A 184 -15.23 -4.10 -5.74
C LEU A 184 -16.54 -3.72 -5.06
N VAL A 185 -17.08 -4.55 -4.16
CA VAL A 185 -18.46 -4.39 -3.67
C VAL A 185 -18.67 -3.03 -3.02
N ILE A 186 -17.81 -2.64 -2.07
CA ILE A 186 -17.93 -1.35 -1.37
C ILE A 186 -17.75 -0.16 -2.33
N PRO A 187 -16.68 -0.08 -3.15
CA PRO A 187 -16.52 1.00 -4.12
C PRO A 187 -17.67 1.12 -5.13
N PHE A 188 -18.20 -0.01 -5.62
CA PHE A 188 -19.34 -0.02 -6.54
C PHE A 188 -20.62 0.50 -5.87
N LEU A 189 -20.90 0.11 -4.63
CA LEU A 189 -22.04 0.65 -3.88
C LEU A 189 -21.93 2.17 -3.69
N VAL A 190 -20.74 2.67 -3.35
CA VAL A 190 -20.49 4.12 -3.26
C VAL A 190 -20.73 4.81 -4.60
N ASN A 191 -20.22 4.25 -5.69
CA ASN A 191 -20.44 4.79 -7.04
C ASN A 191 -21.93 4.82 -7.43
N ILE A 192 -22.69 3.77 -7.12
CA ILE A 192 -24.14 3.74 -7.38
C ILE A 192 -24.86 4.87 -6.63
N ILE A 193 -24.53 5.07 -5.35
CA ILE A 193 -25.12 6.15 -4.54
C ILE A 193 -24.79 7.52 -5.15
N LEU A 194 -23.54 7.72 -5.57
CA LEU A 194 -23.11 8.97 -6.21
C LEU A 194 -23.80 9.21 -7.56
N ILE A 195 -24.00 8.16 -8.37
CA ILE A 195 -24.71 8.25 -9.66
C ILE A 195 -26.18 8.63 -9.44
N ILE A 196 -26.85 8.03 -8.45
CA ILE A 196 -28.23 8.38 -8.10
C ILE A 196 -28.30 9.84 -7.65
N PHE A 197 -27.37 10.27 -6.80
CA PHE A 197 -27.29 11.66 -6.35
C PHE A 197 -27.09 12.64 -7.51
N VAL A 198 -26.15 12.36 -8.43
CA VAL A 198 -25.91 13.18 -9.62
C VAL A 198 -27.16 13.25 -10.49
N SER A 199 -27.86 12.14 -10.68
CA SER A 199 -29.11 12.08 -11.48
C SER A 199 -30.23 12.93 -10.86
N ILE A 200 -30.49 12.77 -9.56
CA ILE A 200 -31.53 13.55 -8.85
C ILE A 200 -31.19 15.04 -8.85
N TYR A 201 -29.93 15.40 -8.58
CA TYR A 201 -29.50 16.79 -8.48
C TYR A 201 -29.56 17.56 -9.81
N ASN A 202 -29.61 16.86 -10.94
CA ASN A 202 -29.74 17.44 -12.28
C ASN A 202 -31.06 17.11 -12.98
N TYR A 203 -32.05 16.56 -12.27
CA TYR A 203 -33.30 16.07 -12.87
C TYR A 203 -34.02 17.13 -13.73
N ASP A 204 -34.08 18.38 -13.27
CA ASP A 204 -34.73 19.49 -13.99
C ASP A 204 -33.78 20.33 -14.87
N GLN A 205 -32.49 19.98 -14.95
CA GLN A 205 -31.52 20.72 -15.75
C GLN A 205 -31.54 20.25 -17.21
N GLN A 206 -31.94 21.14 -18.12
CA GLN A 206 -31.78 20.93 -19.56
C GLN A 206 -30.42 21.50 -20.01
N GLY A 207 -29.53 20.63 -20.50
CA GLY A 207 -28.25 21.02 -21.08
C GLY A 207 -27.04 20.64 -20.22
N THR A 208 -26.46 21.58 -19.48
CA THR A 208 -25.15 21.39 -18.82
C THR A 208 -25.27 20.81 -17.42
N LEU A 209 -24.27 20.04 -16.98
CA LEU A 209 -24.17 19.58 -15.59
C LEU A 209 -23.85 20.76 -14.66
N ARG A 210 -24.46 20.76 -13.47
CA ARG A 210 -24.06 21.66 -12.37
C ARG A 210 -22.62 21.36 -11.94
N ALA A 211 -21.87 22.37 -11.49
CA ALA A 211 -20.46 22.23 -11.13
C ALA A 211 -20.21 21.13 -10.08
N LEU A 212 -21.08 21.01 -9.08
CA LEU A 212 -21.01 19.96 -8.06
C LEU A 212 -21.22 18.55 -8.65
N ALA A 213 -22.09 18.43 -9.65
CA ALA A 213 -22.32 17.16 -10.33
C ALA A 213 -21.12 16.73 -11.16
N ARG A 214 -20.43 17.67 -11.83
CA ARG A 214 -19.17 17.42 -12.54
C ARG A 214 -18.07 16.92 -11.60
N LEU A 215 -17.96 17.52 -10.42
CA LEU A 215 -17.05 17.04 -9.38
C LEU A 215 -17.39 15.62 -8.93
N PHE A 216 -18.68 15.29 -8.74
CA PHE A 216 -19.08 13.93 -8.40
C PHE A 216 -18.83 12.94 -9.53
N THR A 217 -19.03 13.31 -10.80
CA THR A 217 -18.64 12.49 -11.96
C THR A 217 -17.14 12.19 -11.94
N ASN A 218 -16.32 13.21 -11.66
CA ASN A 218 -14.88 13.04 -11.51
C ASN A 218 -14.55 12.05 -10.36
N PHE A 219 -15.17 12.21 -9.18
CA PHE A 219 -14.97 11.28 -8.06
C PHE A 219 -15.41 9.84 -8.36
N ILE A 220 -16.54 9.64 -9.06
CA ILE A 220 -16.98 8.31 -9.50
C ILE A 220 -15.89 7.64 -10.34
N SER A 221 -15.34 8.37 -11.32
CA SER A 221 -14.28 7.85 -12.20
C SER A 221 -12.96 7.59 -11.44
N ILE A 222 -12.61 8.42 -10.46
CA ILE A 222 -11.46 8.17 -9.57
C ILE A 222 -11.65 6.89 -8.78
N ILE A 223 -12.78 6.75 -8.08
CA ILE A 223 -13.09 5.57 -7.25
C ILE A 223 -13.06 4.31 -8.11
N PHE A 224 -13.72 4.34 -9.27
CA PHE A 224 -13.76 3.22 -10.21
C PHE A 224 -12.36 2.82 -10.72
N THR A 225 -11.53 3.80 -11.07
CA THR A 225 -10.16 3.54 -11.57
C THR A 225 -9.29 2.91 -10.49
N ILE A 226 -9.34 3.44 -9.27
CA ILE A 226 -8.61 2.90 -8.13
C ILE A 226 -9.10 1.49 -7.81
N SER A 227 -10.42 1.29 -7.72
CA SER A 227 -11.03 0.02 -7.32
C SER A 227 -10.66 -1.13 -8.26
N ILE A 228 -10.79 -0.92 -9.58
CA ILE A 228 -10.43 -1.93 -10.58
C ILE A 228 -8.93 -2.22 -10.58
N SER A 229 -8.10 -1.19 -10.49
CA SER A 229 -6.64 -1.37 -10.53
C SER A 229 -6.15 -2.14 -9.31
N MET A 230 -6.68 -1.79 -8.13
CA MET A 230 -6.37 -2.47 -6.86
C MET A 230 -6.86 -3.91 -6.86
N PHE A 231 -8.10 -4.14 -7.28
CA PHE A 231 -8.66 -5.49 -7.43
C PHE A 231 -7.81 -6.36 -8.37
N THR A 232 -7.48 -5.84 -9.55
CA THR A 232 -6.67 -6.56 -10.54
C THR A 232 -5.30 -6.91 -9.98
N TYR A 233 -4.67 -5.96 -9.29
CA TYR A 233 -3.38 -6.16 -8.63
C TYR A 233 -3.45 -7.24 -7.54
N GLU A 234 -4.44 -7.17 -6.64
CA GLU A 234 -4.65 -8.14 -5.56
C GLU A 234 -4.88 -9.54 -6.12
N MET A 235 -5.73 -9.70 -7.13
CA MET A 235 -6.00 -11.01 -7.75
C MET A 235 -4.75 -11.60 -8.43
N LEU A 236 -3.96 -10.78 -9.13
CA LEU A 236 -2.68 -11.20 -9.69
C LEU A 236 -1.69 -11.65 -8.61
N MET A 237 -1.71 -10.96 -7.47
CA MET A 237 -0.85 -11.26 -6.32
C MET A 237 -1.29 -12.53 -5.60
N ILE A 238 -2.60 -12.76 -5.41
CA ILE A 238 -3.17 -14.00 -4.83
C ILE A 238 -2.82 -15.21 -5.70
N LYS A 239 -2.95 -15.08 -7.03
CA LYS A 239 -2.62 -16.16 -7.99
C LYS A 239 -1.15 -16.58 -7.94
N LYS A 240 -0.24 -15.69 -7.51
CA LYS A 240 1.19 -15.96 -7.39
C LYS A 240 1.56 -16.70 -6.09
N ILE A 241 0.64 -16.90 -5.15
CA ILE A 241 0.88 -17.65 -3.92
C ILE A 241 0.98 -19.15 -4.25
N LYS A 242 2.21 -19.69 -4.21
CA LYS A 242 2.51 -21.10 -4.45
C LYS A 242 3.10 -21.81 -3.22
N ASN A 243 3.76 -21.08 -2.35
CA ASN A 243 4.51 -21.58 -1.20
C ASN A 243 4.62 -20.51 -0.09
N HIS A 244 5.20 -20.84 1.06
CA HIS A 244 5.33 -19.90 2.18
C HIS A 244 6.14 -18.63 1.85
N ASN A 245 7.12 -18.69 0.96
CA ASN A 245 7.89 -17.50 0.53
C ASN A 245 6.99 -16.53 -0.25
N SER A 246 6.32 -17.02 -1.29
CA SER A 246 5.38 -16.23 -2.09
C SER A 246 4.15 -15.76 -1.30
N PHE A 247 3.78 -16.49 -0.25
CA PHE A 247 2.75 -16.08 0.70
C PHE A 247 3.16 -14.85 1.53
N ASN A 248 4.38 -14.85 2.07
CA ASN A 248 4.90 -13.69 2.78
C ASN A 248 5.04 -12.49 1.84
N ASP A 249 5.51 -12.68 0.60
CA ASP A 249 5.57 -11.61 -0.39
C ASP A 249 4.19 -11.04 -0.74
N PHE A 250 3.19 -11.92 -0.90
CA PHE A 250 1.80 -11.52 -1.10
C PHE A 250 1.32 -10.63 0.06
N PHE A 251 1.52 -11.10 1.29
CA PHE A 251 1.09 -10.41 2.48
C PHE A 251 1.75 -9.03 2.62
N PHE A 252 3.05 -8.94 2.34
CA PHE A 252 3.82 -7.69 2.35
C PHE A 252 3.49 -6.75 1.21
N LEU A 253 2.72 -7.16 0.21
CA LEU A 253 2.44 -6.35 -0.98
C LEU A 253 0.96 -6.11 -1.22
N SER A 254 0.10 -6.85 -0.54
CA SER A 254 -1.33 -6.61 -0.48
C SER A 254 -1.62 -5.32 0.29
N PHE A 255 -2.57 -4.54 -0.20
CA PHE A 255 -3.11 -3.37 0.48
C PHE A 255 -4.07 -3.77 1.59
N ASN A 256 -4.90 -4.79 1.35
CA ASN A 256 -5.99 -5.15 2.26
C ASN A 256 -5.66 -6.31 3.21
N ASN A 257 -4.65 -7.13 2.89
CA ASN A 257 -4.34 -8.33 3.68
C ASN A 257 -3.20 -8.14 4.70
N TYR A 258 -2.40 -7.08 4.60
CA TYR A 258 -1.20 -6.85 5.41
C TYR A 258 -1.42 -6.76 6.94
N GLN A 259 -2.63 -6.42 7.41
CA GLN A 259 -2.88 -6.20 8.84
C GLN A 259 -3.03 -7.50 9.67
N PHE A 260 -3.20 -8.66 9.02
CA PHE A 260 -3.60 -9.91 9.67
C PHE A 260 -2.42 -10.86 9.87
N LYS A 261 -1.56 -10.51 10.84
CA LYS A 261 -0.42 -11.23 11.42
C LYS A 261 -0.38 -12.76 11.19
N LEU A 262 -0.03 -13.19 9.97
CA LEU A 262 0.13 -14.61 9.60
C LEU A 262 1.52 -14.85 9.00
N LEU A 263 2.49 -14.04 9.37
CA LEU A 263 3.87 -14.21 8.91
C LEU A 263 4.45 -15.47 9.56
N ASN A 264 4.82 -16.45 8.73
CA ASN A 264 5.36 -17.72 9.23
C ASN A 264 6.89 -17.66 9.33
N SER A 265 7.43 -18.09 10.47
CA SER A 265 8.87 -18.18 10.73
C SER A 265 9.51 -19.49 10.25
N SER A 266 8.75 -20.46 9.72
CA SER A 266 9.24 -21.77 9.24
C SER A 266 10.36 -21.65 8.19
N LEU A 267 10.56 -20.45 7.67
CA LEU A 267 11.57 -20.07 6.71
C LEU A 267 12.91 -19.60 7.32
N VAL A 268 13.01 -19.47 8.63
CA VAL A 268 14.26 -19.15 9.31
C VAL A 268 15.05 -20.45 9.36
N LYS A 269 16.10 -20.58 8.55
CA LYS A 269 17.01 -21.72 8.66
C LYS A 269 17.52 -21.76 10.10
N SER A 270 17.22 -22.85 10.81
CA SER A 270 17.84 -23.12 12.10
C SER A 270 19.31 -23.43 11.83
N ASN A 271 20.15 -22.41 12.00
CA ASN A 271 21.52 -22.44 12.52
C ASN A 271 22.07 -21.01 12.44
#